data_AF-A0A957UMW9-F1
#
_entry.id   AF-A0A957UMW9-F1
#
_cell.length_a   1.000
_cell.length_b   1.000
_cell.length_c   1.000
_cell.angle_alpha   90.00
_cell.angle_beta   90.00
_cell.angle_gamma   90.00
#
_symmetry.space_group_name_H-M   'P 1'
#
loop_
_entity.id
_entity.type
_entity.pdbx_description
1 polymer ?
#
loop_
_entity_poly.entity_id
_entity_poly.type
_entity_poly.pdbx_seq_one_letter_code
_entity_poly.pdbx_strand_id
1 'polypeptide(L)'
;MLLVSLLLFFMVEYGRGDVTIKILGIESTQAQRDSYRNQLGLNQPPLVRYFTWLAGNDWWLKDRVGKPLVTVYNPQAKELEWWARGNDGELLRWQMDGGELFELVRQEDGSSIQRPTPDDIWTTDANGLAEFWGLNNNNSAVRWIRGEGATIQIRTKAGFREEGDSPVEFIPLSKGLIRGDPGESLRTGRPVSA
;
A
#
# COMPACT_ATOMS: atom_id res chain seq x y z
N MET A 1 7.35 -21.65 -19.52
CA MET A 1 7.95 -20.84 -18.43
C MET A 1 6.91 -20.29 -17.45
N LEU A 2 5.83 -19.65 -17.92
CA LEU A 2 4.77 -19.12 -17.02
C LEU A 2 4.15 -20.18 -16.09
N LEU A 3 3.71 -21.33 -16.62
CA LEU A 3 3.13 -22.42 -15.80
C LEU A 3 4.10 -22.88 -14.68
N VAL A 4 5.37 -23.05 -15.02
CA VAL A 4 6.40 -23.46 -14.05
C VAL A 4 6.58 -22.41 -12.96
N SER A 5 6.62 -21.12 -13.33
CA SER A 5 6.71 -20.03 -12.36
C SER A 5 5.50 -19.94 -11.44
N LEU A 6 4.30 -20.19 -11.96
CA LEU A 6 3.06 -20.23 -11.17
C LEU A 6 3.09 -21.36 -10.16
N LEU A 7 3.49 -22.56 -10.58
CA LEU A 7 3.62 -23.72 -9.70
C LEU A 7 4.66 -23.49 -8.59
N LEU A 8 5.82 -22.94 -8.93
CA LEU A 8 6.85 -22.59 -7.95
C LEU A 8 6.36 -21.53 -6.96
N PHE A 9 5.64 -20.51 -7.44
CA PHE A 9 5.06 -19.47 -6.58
C PHE A 9 4.12 -20.09 -5.53
N PHE A 10 3.18 -20.92 -5.96
CA PHE A 10 2.25 -21.60 -5.05
C PHE A 10 2.97 -22.54 -4.08
N MET A 11 3.97 -23.29 -4.54
CA MET A 11 4.75 -24.16 -3.67
C MET A 11 5.44 -23.38 -2.53
N VAL A 12 6.00 -22.21 -2.83
CA VAL A 12 6.63 -21.33 -1.82
C VAL A 12 5.59 -20.70 -0.90
N GLU A 13 4.47 -20.24 -1.47
CA GLU A 13 3.36 -19.61 -0.72
C GLU A 13 2.77 -20.56 0.33
N TYR A 14 2.46 -21.80 -0.06
CA TYR A 14 1.93 -22.79 0.87
C TYR A 14 3.01 -23.39 1.78
N GLY A 15 4.25 -23.53 1.31
CA GLY A 15 5.32 -24.19 2.06
C GLY A 15 5.92 -23.37 3.19
N ARG A 16 5.80 -22.03 3.19
CA ARG A 16 6.53 -21.17 4.16
C ARG A 16 5.82 -20.94 5.50
N GLY A 17 4.55 -21.32 5.66
CA GLY A 17 3.76 -20.94 6.84
C GLY A 17 3.54 -19.42 6.94
N ASP A 18 3.00 -18.94 8.06
CA ASP A 18 2.68 -17.52 8.21
C ASP A 18 3.93 -16.64 8.26
N VAL A 19 4.15 -15.86 7.19
CA VAL A 19 5.28 -14.95 7.05
C VAL A 19 5.26 -13.86 8.12
N THR A 20 4.08 -13.46 8.62
CA THR A 20 3.99 -12.42 9.65
C THR A 20 4.56 -12.86 10.98
N ILE A 21 4.48 -14.16 11.35
CA ILE A 21 5.13 -14.71 12.55
C ILE A 21 6.66 -14.57 12.44
N LYS A 22 7.21 -14.80 11.25
CA LYS A 22 8.66 -14.68 11.02
C LYS A 22 9.16 -13.24 11.09
N ILE A 23 8.30 -12.27 10.79
CA ILE A 23 8.64 -10.83 10.80
C ILE A 23 8.39 -10.21 12.18
N LEU A 24 7.25 -10.54 12.80
CA LEU A 24 6.77 -9.93 14.04
C LEU A 24 7.18 -10.70 15.31
N GLY A 25 7.61 -11.95 15.18
CA GLY A 25 7.90 -12.82 16.32
C GLY A 25 6.73 -13.73 16.68
N ILE A 26 7.03 -14.79 17.44
CA ILE A 26 6.04 -15.79 17.89
C ILE A 26 5.10 -15.21 18.97
N GLU A 27 5.58 -14.19 19.67
CA GLU A 27 4.88 -13.42 20.69
C GLU A 27 3.85 -12.42 20.16
N SER A 28 3.78 -12.23 18.83
CA SER A 28 2.79 -11.35 18.22
C SER A 28 1.36 -11.81 18.51
N THR A 29 0.43 -10.87 18.66
CA THR A 29 -1.00 -11.21 18.79
C THR A 29 -1.61 -11.50 17.42
N GLN A 30 -2.75 -12.19 17.40
CA GLN A 30 -3.46 -12.46 16.15
C GLN A 30 -3.88 -11.17 15.44
N ALA A 31 -4.39 -10.18 16.19
CA ALA A 31 -4.77 -8.87 15.65
C ALA A 31 -3.58 -8.12 15.02
N GLN A 32 -2.40 -8.17 15.65
CA GLN A 32 -1.18 -7.57 15.08
C GLN A 32 -0.77 -8.24 13.77
N ARG A 33 -0.84 -9.58 13.70
CA ARG A 33 -0.54 -10.33 12.48
C ARG A 33 -1.53 -10.03 11.37
N ASP A 34 -2.82 -9.97 11.68
CA ASP A 34 -3.86 -9.71 10.68
C ASP A 34 -3.78 -8.28 10.13
N SER A 35 -3.53 -7.29 11.00
CA SER A 35 -3.23 -5.91 10.60
C SER A 35 -2.01 -5.83 9.69
N TYR A 36 -0.91 -6.48 10.07
CA TYR A 36 0.32 -6.45 9.28
C TYR A 36 0.19 -7.22 7.96
N ARG A 37 -0.58 -8.33 7.95
CA ARG A 37 -0.90 -9.08 6.72
C ARG A 37 -1.70 -8.23 5.74
N ASN A 38 -2.61 -7.40 6.26
CA ASN A 38 -3.34 -6.43 5.45
C ASN A 38 -2.41 -5.40 4.83
N GLN A 39 -1.55 -4.74 5.65
CA GLN A 39 -0.60 -3.72 5.20
C GLN A 39 0.36 -4.22 4.10
N LEU A 40 0.77 -5.50 4.18
CA LEU A 40 1.62 -6.14 3.17
C LEU A 40 0.86 -6.66 1.94
N GLY A 41 -0.46 -6.48 1.87
CA GLY A 41 -1.29 -7.03 0.79
C GLY A 41 -1.37 -8.56 0.75
N LEU A 42 -0.94 -9.24 1.82
CA LEU A 42 -0.88 -10.70 1.90
C LEU A 42 -2.28 -11.34 2.07
N ASN A 43 -3.30 -10.54 2.41
CA ASN A 43 -4.70 -10.97 2.46
C ASN A 43 -5.33 -11.12 1.07
N GLN A 44 -4.67 -10.65 0.01
CA GLN A 44 -5.18 -10.75 -1.36
C GLN A 44 -5.15 -12.21 -1.86
N PRO A 45 -6.09 -12.62 -2.73
CA PRO A 45 -6.09 -13.95 -3.31
C PRO A 45 -4.73 -14.29 -3.94
N PRO A 46 -4.21 -15.53 -3.78
CA PRO A 46 -2.88 -15.90 -4.29
C PRO A 46 -2.66 -15.59 -5.77
N LEU A 47 -3.68 -15.77 -6.60
CA LEU A 47 -3.61 -15.43 -8.02
C LEU A 47 -3.39 -13.92 -8.25
N VAL A 48 -4.08 -13.07 -7.50
CA VAL A 48 -3.90 -11.61 -7.58
C VAL A 48 -2.49 -11.22 -7.19
N ARG A 49 -1.94 -11.82 -6.11
CA ARG A 49 -0.56 -11.59 -5.68
C ARG A 49 0.46 -12.07 -6.72
N TYR A 50 0.24 -13.23 -7.33
CA TYR A 50 1.09 -13.73 -8.42
C TYR A 50 1.12 -12.78 -9.61
N PHE A 51 -0.04 -12.33 -10.10
CA PHE A 51 -0.10 -11.40 -11.24
C PHE A 51 0.43 -10.01 -10.88
N THR A 52 0.23 -9.55 -9.65
CA THR A 52 0.85 -8.32 -9.14
C THR A 52 2.37 -8.44 -9.12
N TRP A 53 2.93 -9.54 -8.63
CA TRP A 53 4.37 -9.77 -8.66
C TRP A 53 4.90 -9.88 -10.10
N LEU A 54 4.19 -10.57 -10.99
CA LEU A 54 4.65 -10.82 -12.35
C LEU A 54 4.57 -9.55 -13.22
N ALA A 55 3.42 -8.89 -13.23
CA ALA A 55 3.07 -7.84 -14.18
C ALA A 55 2.75 -6.50 -13.51
N GLY A 56 2.75 -6.42 -12.18
CA GLY A 56 2.39 -5.25 -11.39
C GLY A 56 0.88 -4.98 -11.38
N ASN A 57 0.50 -3.91 -10.69
CA ASN A 57 -0.90 -3.62 -10.37
C ASN A 57 -1.34 -2.16 -10.60
N ASP A 58 -0.41 -1.27 -10.94
CA ASP A 58 -0.68 0.13 -11.24
C ASP A 58 -1.74 0.34 -12.34
N TRP A 59 -1.78 -0.56 -13.32
CA TRP A 59 -2.66 -0.44 -14.48
C TRP A 59 -4.14 -0.67 -14.18
N TRP A 60 -4.51 -1.42 -13.14
CA TRP A 60 -5.90 -1.57 -12.70
C TRP A 60 -6.19 -0.77 -11.43
N LEU A 61 -5.17 -0.49 -10.62
CA LEU A 61 -5.33 0.36 -9.43
C LEU A 61 -5.60 1.82 -9.79
N LYS A 62 -5.12 2.31 -10.93
CA LYS A 62 -5.44 3.66 -11.41
C LYS A 62 -6.97 3.89 -11.51
N ASP A 63 -7.73 2.85 -11.83
CA ASP A 63 -9.18 2.94 -11.99
C ASP A 63 -9.87 2.97 -10.62
N ARG A 64 -9.34 2.23 -9.63
CA ARG A 64 -9.82 2.30 -8.23
C ARG A 64 -9.51 3.64 -7.57
N VAL A 65 -8.28 4.14 -7.75
CA VAL A 65 -7.83 5.43 -7.21
C VAL A 65 -8.45 6.61 -7.98
N GLY A 66 -8.97 6.37 -9.18
CA GLY A 66 -9.51 7.42 -10.05
C GLY A 66 -8.46 8.39 -10.60
N LYS A 67 -7.17 8.05 -10.49
CA LYS A 67 -6.04 8.89 -10.94
C LYS A 67 -4.91 8.04 -11.52
N PRO A 68 -4.18 8.51 -12.56
CA PRO A 68 -3.00 7.81 -13.07
C PRO A 68 -1.94 7.65 -11.98
N LEU A 69 -1.35 6.45 -11.88
CA LEU A 69 -0.30 6.15 -10.90
C LEU A 69 1.08 6.17 -11.56
N VAL A 70 1.99 6.96 -11.00
CA VAL A 70 3.31 7.21 -11.58
C VAL A 70 4.41 7.04 -10.53
N THR A 71 5.57 6.58 -10.97
CA THR A 71 6.76 6.45 -10.14
C THR A 71 7.68 7.64 -10.37
N VAL A 72 8.13 8.28 -9.30
CA VAL A 72 9.05 9.43 -9.35
C VAL A 72 10.22 9.18 -8.41
N TYR A 73 11.43 9.49 -8.85
CA TYR A 73 12.62 9.36 -8.00
C TYR A 73 12.63 10.47 -6.94
N ASN A 74 12.82 10.09 -5.68
CA ASN A 74 13.05 11.04 -4.60
C ASN A 74 14.55 11.11 -4.29
N PRO A 75 15.23 12.24 -4.57
CA PRO A 75 16.66 12.37 -4.31
C PRO A 75 17.02 12.34 -2.82
N GLN A 76 16.08 12.69 -1.92
CA GLN A 76 16.30 12.70 -0.48
C GLN A 76 16.27 11.28 0.09
N ALA A 77 15.23 10.50 -0.27
CA ALA A 77 15.08 9.12 0.15
C ALA A 77 15.97 8.15 -0.66
N LYS A 78 16.44 8.58 -1.84
CA LYS A 78 17.17 7.77 -2.85
C LYS A 78 16.38 6.57 -3.35
N GLU A 79 15.06 6.67 -3.38
CA GLU A 79 14.15 5.59 -3.75
C GLU A 79 13.11 6.08 -4.78
N LEU A 80 12.49 5.12 -5.48
CA LEU A 80 11.34 5.39 -6.34
C LEU A 80 10.07 5.41 -5.49
N GLU A 81 9.28 6.44 -5.67
CA GLU A 81 8.04 6.66 -4.94
C GLU A 81 6.84 6.67 -5.88
N TRP A 82 5.74 6.08 -5.42
CA TRP A 82 4.47 6.10 -6.14
C TRP A 82 3.64 7.33 -5.80
N TRP A 83 3.12 7.98 -6.84
CA TRP A 83 2.32 9.20 -6.74
C TRP A 83 1.08 9.08 -7.64
N ALA A 84 -0.05 9.59 -7.16
CA ALA A 84 -1.24 9.75 -7.98
C ALA A 84 -1.14 11.10 -8.70
N ARG A 85 -1.31 11.12 -10.03
CA ARG A 85 -1.26 12.34 -10.81
C ARG A 85 -2.62 13.04 -10.78
N GLY A 86 -2.67 14.23 -10.20
CA GLY A 86 -3.82 15.13 -10.25
C GLY A 86 -4.07 15.71 -11.65
N ASN A 87 -5.21 16.36 -11.82
CA ASN A 87 -5.62 16.93 -13.10
C ASN A 87 -4.66 18.04 -13.57
N ASP A 88 -4.13 18.82 -12.64
CA ASP A 88 -3.19 19.92 -12.90
C ASP A 88 -1.72 19.45 -13.00
N GLY A 89 -1.50 18.13 -13.04
CA GLY A 89 -0.16 17.54 -13.08
C GLY A 89 0.51 17.41 -11.71
N GLU A 90 -0.14 17.89 -10.65
CA GLU A 90 0.28 17.69 -9.27
C GLU A 90 0.48 16.21 -8.94
N LEU A 91 1.42 15.91 -8.05
CA LEU A 91 1.68 14.55 -7.56
C LEU A 91 1.14 14.47 -6.14
N LEU A 92 0.13 13.61 -5.97
CA LEU A 92 -0.69 13.53 -4.77
C LEU A 92 -0.49 12.19 -4.06
N ARG A 93 -0.46 12.29 -2.74
CA ARG A 93 -0.65 11.22 -1.76
C ARG A 93 -1.65 11.69 -0.72
N TRP A 94 -2.11 10.79 0.13
CA TRP A 94 -3.01 11.10 1.22
C TRP A 94 -2.53 10.44 2.50
N GLN A 95 -2.73 11.14 3.59
CA GLN A 95 -2.50 10.62 4.94
C GLN A 95 -3.61 11.09 5.85
N MET A 96 -3.89 10.30 6.87
CA MET A 96 -4.75 10.76 7.95
C MET A 96 -3.88 11.40 9.04
N ASP A 97 -4.31 12.56 9.53
CA ASP A 97 -3.67 13.26 10.62
C ASP A 97 -4.76 13.86 11.52
N GLY A 98 -4.73 13.53 12.81
CA GLY A 98 -5.74 14.00 13.76
C GLY A 98 -7.20 13.62 13.44
N GLY A 99 -7.44 12.55 12.70
CA GLY A 99 -8.79 12.11 12.27
C GLY A 99 -9.31 12.81 11.00
N GLU A 100 -8.51 13.70 10.39
CA GLU A 100 -8.82 14.34 9.13
C GLU A 100 -7.90 13.82 8.02
N LEU A 101 -8.46 13.64 6.82
CA LEU A 101 -7.68 13.23 5.66
C LEU A 101 -7.03 14.46 5.01
N PHE A 102 -5.73 14.39 4.78
CA PHE A 102 -4.98 15.44 4.10
C PHE A 102 -4.35 14.95 2.82
N GLU A 103 -4.32 15.84 1.83
CA GLU A 103 -3.57 15.70 0.60
C GLU A 103 -2.12 16.13 0.82
N LEU A 104 -1.21 15.29 0.37
CA LEU A 104 0.22 15.56 0.31
C LEU A 104 0.58 15.84 -1.13
N VAL A 105 0.99 17.08 -1.40
CA VAL A 105 1.37 17.53 -2.73
C VAL A 105 2.89 17.58 -2.82
N ARG A 106 3.47 16.75 -3.71
CA ARG A 106 4.93 16.72 -3.92
C ARG A 106 5.43 18.06 -4.46
N GLN A 107 6.51 18.54 -3.86
CA GLN A 107 7.25 19.72 -4.31
C GLN A 107 8.38 19.32 -5.27
N GLU A 108 9.00 20.30 -5.93
CA GLU A 108 10.09 20.05 -6.88
C GLU A 108 11.30 19.36 -6.22
N ASP A 109 11.61 19.74 -4.98
CA ASP A 109 12.73 19.22 -4.18
C ASP A 109 12.52 17.79 -3.63
N GLY A 110 11.34 17.20 -3.86
CA GLY A 110 10.95 15.88 -3.35
C GLY A 110 10.29 15.89 -1.98
N SER A 111 10.14 17.04 -1.32
CA SER A 111 9.32 17.19 -0.12
C SER A 111 7.82 17.20 -0.46
N SER A 112 6.97 17.25 0.56
CA SER A 112 5.51 17.32 0.38
C SER A 112 4.91 18.39 1.28
N ILE A 113 3.95 19.13 0.75
CA ILE A 113 3.11 20.04 1.54
C ILE A 113 1.77 19.38 1.82
N GLN A 114 1.25 19.60 3.03
CA GLN A 114 -0.05 19.09 3.44
C GLN A 114 -1.12 20.14 3.16
N ARG A 115 -2.22 19.74 2.54
CA ARG A 115 -3.42 20.56 2.36
C ARG A 115 -4.67 19.79 2.73
N PRO A 116 -5.73 20.45 3.22
CA PRO A 116 -7.00 19.79 3.50
C PRO A 116 -7.53 19.08 2.26
N THR A 117 -8.03 17.86 2.42
CA THR A 117 -8.62 17.13 1.30
C THR A 117 -10.02 17.66 1.02
N PRO A 118 -10.39 17.91 -0.25
CA PRO A 118 -11.76 18.27 -0.61
C PRO A 118 -12.78 17.22 -0.16
N ASP A 119 -13.98 17.64 0.23
CA ASP A 119 -15.05 16.71 0.69
C ASP A 119 -15.67 15.87 -0.45
N ASP A 120 -15.47 16.26 -1.71
CA ASP A 120 -16.08 15.62 -2.90
C ASP A 120 -15.33 14.36 -3.38
N ILE A 121 -14.21 14.01 -2.74
CA ILE A 121 -13.46 12.78 -3.05
C ILE A 121 -14.18 11.51 -2.57
N TRP A 122 -15.10 11.66 -1.62
CA TRP A 122 -15.74 10.53 -0.95
C TRP A 122 -16.87 10.01 -1.83
N THR A 123 -16.85 8.70 -2.07
CA THR A 123 -17.87 7.99 -2.84
C THR A 123 -18.63 7.03 -1.94
N THR A 124 -19.93 6.85 -2.17
CA THR A 124 -20.71 5.89 -1.39
C THR A 124 -20.51 4.48 -1.93
N ASP A 125 -20.10 3.56 -1.06
CA ASP A 125 -19.93 2.13 -1.39
C ASP A 125 -21.28 1.39 -1.47
N ALA A 126 -21.25 0.11 -1.80
CA ALA A 126 -22.44 -0.73 -1.91
C ALA A 126 -23.22 -0.89 -0.58
N ASN A 127 -22.59 -0.61 0.56
CA ASN A 127 -23.17 -0.70 1.89
C ASN A 127 -23.68 0.66 2.41
N GLY A 128 -23.54 1.73 1.62
CA GLY A 128 -23.91 3.09 2.02
C GLY A 128 -22.84 3.84 2.81
N LEU A 129 -21.63 3.28 2.93
CA LEU A 129 -20.51 3.91 3.63
C LEU A 129 -19.74 4.83 2.69
N ALA A 130 -19.30 5.98 3.19
CA ALA A 130 -18.45 6.89 2.43
C ALA A 130 -17.02 6.35 2.40
N GLU A 131 -16.54 5.94 1.22
CA GLU A 131 -15.21 5.43 0.98
C GLU A 131 -14.38 6.32 0.06
N PHE A 132 -13.06 6.24 0.22
CA PHE A 132 -12.09 6.91 -0.64
C PHE A 132 -10.89 5.99 -0.90
N TRP A 133 -10.45 5.93 -2.15
CA TRP A 133 -9.22 5.25 -2.56
C TRP A 133 -8.15 6.27 -2.94
N GLY A 134 -6.97 6.14 -2.34
CA GLY A 134 -5.82 7.00 -2.62
C GLY A 134 -4.49 6.30 -2.39
N LEU A 135 -3.38 7.01 -2.59
CA LEU A 135 -2.05 6.49 -2.28
C LEU A 135 -1.56 6.99 -0.93
N ASN A 136 -1.05 6.10 -0.09
CA ASN A 136 -0.38 6.49 1.15
C ASN A 136 1.12 6.75 0.95
N ASN A 137 1.80 7.10 2.03
CA ASN A 137 3.24 7.39 2.03
C ASN A 137 4.14 6.16 1.91
N ASN A 138 3.57 4.96 1.98
CA ASN A 138 4.29 3.69 1.93
C ASN A 138 4.07 2.96 0.60
N ASN A 139 3.90 3.70 -0.50
CA ASN A 139 3.75 3.15 -1.85
C ASN A 139 2.57 2.16 -2.00
N SER A 140 1.51 2.32 -1.20
CA SER A 140 0.30 1.48 -1.29
C SER A 140 -0.89 2.30 -1.76
N ALA A 141 -1.71 1.71 -2.63
CA ALA A 141 -3.08 2.14 -2.80
C ALA A 141 -3.88 1.65 -1.59
N VAL A 142 -4.60 2.55 -0.93
CA VAL A 142 -5.31 2.24 0.30
C VAL A 142 -6.73 2.78 0.25
N ARG A 143 -7.62 2.12 0.99
CA ARG A 143 -9.03 2.49 1.11
C ARG A 143 -9.31 3.05 2.48
N TRP A 144 -9.89 4.24 2.55
CA TRP A 144 -10.41 4.85 3.78
C TRP A 144 -11.93 4.76 3.80
N ILE A 145 -12.51 4.64 5.00
CA ILE A 145 -13.95 4.78 5.24
C ILE A 145 -14.15 5.93 6.22
N ARG A 146 -15.03 6.88 5.87
CA ARG A 146 -15.33 8.05 6.70
C ARG A 146 -16.08 7.61 7.95
N GLY A 147 -15.61 8.01 9.12
CA GLY A 147 -16.25 7.68 10.41
C GLY A 147 -16.05 6.24 10.90
N GLU A 148 -15.46 5.37 10.07
CA GLU A 148 -15.01 4.02 10.46
C GLU A 148 -13.51 3.89 10.18
N GLY A 149 -12.73 4.51 11.07
CA GLY A 149 -11.31 4.27 11.14
C GLY A 149 -10.98 2.85 11.58
N ALA A 150 -10.30 2.05 10.75
CA ALA A 150 -9.73 0.81 11.27
C ALA A 150 -8.63 1.15 12.28
N THR A 151 -8.67 0.56 13.47
CA THR A 151 -7.53 0.58 14.38
C THR A 151 -6.46 -0.36 13.82
N ILE A 152 -5.41 0.20 13.22
CA ILE A 152 -4.27 -0.61 12.75
C ILE A 152 -3.19 -0.67 13.82
N GLN A 153 -2.51 -1.82 13.87
CA GLN A 153 -1.35 -2.02 14.73
C GLN A 153 -0.10 -1.65 13.93
N ILE A 154 0.56 -0.57 14.31
CA ILE A 154 1.80 -0.09 13.68
C ILE A 154 2.99 -0.53 14.49
N ARG A 155 3.96 -1.15 13.80
CA ARG A 155 5.22 -1.53 14.41
C ARG A 155 6.12 -0.30 14.54
N THR A 156 6.48 0.02 15.77
CA THR A 156 7.46 1.05 16.13
C THR A 156 8.73 0.41 16.69
N LYS A 157 9.79 1.20 16.88
CA LYS A 157 11.02 0.73 17.56
C LYS A 157 10.78 0.29 19.01
N ALA A 158 9.71 0.77 19.65
CA ALA A 158 9.37 0.52 21.04
C ALA A 158 8.28 -0.56 21.24
N GLY A 159 7.75 -1.15 20.17
CA GLY A 159 6.63 -2.09 20.23
C GLY A 159 5.54 -1.75 19.22
N PHE A 160 4.29 -2.13 19.51
CA PHE A 160 3.14 -1.78 18.66
C PHE A 160 2.39 -0.57 19.20
N ARG A 161 1.93 0.29 18.31
CA ARG A 161 1.01 1.39 18.61
C ARG A 161 -0.28 1.17 17.83
N GLU A 162 -1.39 1.40 18.49
CA GLU A 162 -2.70 1.52 17.83
C GLU A 162 -2.83 2.89 17.20
N GLU A 163 -3.11 2.92 15.91
CA GLU A 163 -3.49 4.12 15.19
C GLU A 163 -4.94 3.97 14.75
N GLY A 164 -5.80 4.84 15.30
CA GLY A 164 -7.18 4.99 14.84
C GLY A 164 -7.23 5.70 13.49
N ASP A 165 -8.39 5.63 12.83
CA ASP A 165 -8.66 6.33 11.57
C ASP A 165 -7.70 5.98 10.41
N SER A 166 -7.13 4.78 10.47
CA SER A 166 -6.28 4.26 9.41
C SER A 166 -7.06 3.63 8.27
N PRO A 167 -6.43 3.47 7.09
CA PRO A 167 -7.05 2.77 5.97
C PRO A 167 -7.47 1.35 6.36
N VAL A 168 -8.61 0.92 5.82
CA VAL A 168 -9.18 -0.42 6.05
C VAL A 168 -8.57 -1.48 5.14
N GLU A 169 -8.02 -1.09 3.99
CA GLU A 169 -7.44 -1.98 2.99
C GLU A 169 -6.14 -1.39 2.44
N PHE A 170 -5.14 -2.24 2.22
CA PHE A 170 -3.84 -1.86 1.65
C PHE A 170 -3.47 -2.76 0.48
N ILE A 171 -3.11 -2.14 -0.63
CA ILE A 171 -2.63 -2.80 -1.83
C ILE A 171 -1.28 -2.17 -2.22
N PRO A 172 -0.16 -2.79 -1.82
CA PRO A 172 1.18 -2.31 -2.18
C PRO A 172 1.36 -2.25 -3.70
N LEU A 173 1.89 -1.14 -4.20
CA LEU A 173 2.11 -0.93 -5.63
C LEU A 173 3.40 -1.58 -6.09
N SER A 174 3.35 -2.16 -7.29
CA SER A 174 4.52 -2.71 -7.97
C SER A 174 4.39 -2.55 -9.49
N LYS A 175 5.51 -2.32 -10.16
CA LYS A 175 5.62 -2.47 -11.61
C LYS A 175 5.71 -3.96 -12.01
N GLY A 176 6.09 -4.84 -11.09
CA GLY A 176 6.21 -6.27 -11.33
C GLY A 176 7.42 -6.66 -12.17
N LEU A 177 7.75 -7.95 -12.10
CA LEU A 177 9.01 -8.52 -12.54
C LEU A 177 9.29 -8.28 -14.03
N ILE A 178 8.29 -8.49 -14.89
CA ILE A 178 8.48 -8.34 -16.35
C ILE A 178 8.72 -6.89 -16.76
N ARG A 179 8.46 -5.92 -15.87
CA ARG A 179 8.73 -4.49 -16.06
C ARG A 179 9.96 -4.03 -15.27
N GLY A 180 10.80 -4.96 -14.82
CA GLY A 180 12.08 -4.68 -14.16
C GLY A 180 11.98 -4.38 -12.67
N ASP A 181 10.83 -4.63 -12.04
CA ASP A 181 10.62 -4.44 -10.60
C ASP A 181 10.46 -5.81 -9.91
N PRO A 182 11.51 -6.35 -9.26
CA PRO A 182 11.42 -7.60 -8.53
C PRO A 182 10.60 -7.51 -7.22
N GLY A 183 10.15 -6.31 -6.87
CA GLY A 183 9.42 -6.02 -5.63
C GLY A 183 10.30 -5.66 -4.45
N GLU A 184 9.68 -5.56 -3.29
CA GLU A 184 10.31 -5.21 -2.02
C GLU A 184 10.45 -6.42 -1.09
N SER A 185 11.49 -6.41 -0.27
CA SER A 185 11.68 -7.37 0.81
C SER A 185 10.66 -7.13 1.92
N LEU A 186 9.82 -8.13 2.20
CA LEU A 186 8.83 -8.09 3.29
C LEU A 186 9.47 -7.90 4.69
N ARG A 187 10.76 -8.20 4.84
CA ARG A 187 11.48 -8.05 6.12
C ARG A 187 12.01 -6.63 6.32
N THR A 188 12.47 -6.00 5.25
CA THR A 188 13.21 -4.72 5.33
C THR A 188 12.46 -3.55 4.72
N GLY A 189 11.39 -3.79 3.94
CA GLY A 189 10.67 -2.77 3.19
C GLY A 189 11.55 -2.06 2.16
N ARG A 190 12.55 -2.76 1.61
CA ARG A 190 13.50 -2.20 0.64
C ARG A 190 13.42 -2.94 -0.69
N PRO A 191 13.68 -2.26 -1.83
CA PRO A 191 13.74 -2.90 -3.13
C PRO A 191 14.73 -4.07 -3.15
N VAL A 192 14.37 -5.17 -3.82
CA VAL A 192 15.25 -6.35 -3.94
C VAL A 192 16.39 -6.13 -4.94
N SER A 193 16.24 -5.21 -5.89
CA SER A 193 17.25 -4.88 -6.90
C SER A 193 18.34 -3.90 -6.41
N ALA A 194 18.30 -3.49 -5.14
CA ALA A 194 19.20 -2.49 -4.55
C ALA A 194 20.52 -3.09 -4.07
#